data_AF-A0AA88XGX5-F1
#
_entry.id   AF-A0AA88XGX5-F1
#
_cell.length_a   1.000
_cell.length_b   1.000
_cell.length_c   1.000
_cell.angle_alpha   90.00
_cell.angle_beta   90.00
_cell.angle_gamma   90.00
#
_symmetry.space_group_name_H-M   'P 1'
#
loop_
_entity.id
_entity.type
_entity.pdbx_description
1 polymer ?
#
loop_
_entity_poly.entity_id
_entity_poly.type
_entity_poly.pdbx_seq_one_letter_code
_entity_poly.pdbx_strand_id
1 'polypeptide(L)'
;MSGKVKQRSSANAADSATQSVNEKILRECHSLYTDPENGLIKIAESLGLTLLAPRKKINVLLIGNHSAGKSSFINWYVEEHVQKTGVAIETQGFSFVTSGRKRESLTGNATLHLYPHFEPLRQIEGVTDYLTTEISTSKQKRFSLVTFVDTPGLVDGDMKYPFDVNKAILWLGDLADLIFIFFDPIGQALCKRTLNIVEELNTKHAERIRFYLSKADEAGHESDRQRVMMQIVQELCKRPGLNRTGFDMPTIYVPSMNQKASRCANQIEEVCKDIEKTINQTIQTTLNSLERDCDQIAVLVEDKLKKDSVTSSDNLRARFRGAMFGFLGMLIPLILLATFLISTQHKMMKGLVEENILAALSVYLGPLARAWQSIPSDYSLYVLGGILGIALLMLLIAKFASRLVCYKPSALI
;
A
#
# COMPACT_ATOMS: atom_id res chain seq x y z
N MET A 1 25.45 -5.47 30.76
CA MET A 1 24.30 -4.60 30.43
C MET A 1 24.22 -4.55 28.90
N SER A 2 23.19 -4.93 28.17
CA SER A 2 21.78 -5.20 28.44
C SER A 2 21.35 -6.31 27.46
N GLY A 3 20.95 -7.48 27.98
CA GLY A 3 20.34 -8.52 27.17
C GLY A 3 18.86 -8.20 27.00
N LYS A 4 18.45 -7.86 25.77
CA LYS A 4 17.03 -7.74 25.42
C LYS A 4 16.39 -9.13 25.54
N VAL A 5 15.72 -9.36 26.66
CA VAL A 5 14.85 -10.52 26.88
C VAL A 5 13.70 -10.41 25.88
N LYS A 6 13.71 -11.29 24.88
CA LYS A 6 12.58 -11.55 23.98
C LYS A 6 11.40 -11.96 24.86
N GLN A 7 10.42 -11.07 24.98
CA GLN A 7 9.21 -11.32 25.76
C GLN A 7 8.51 -12.54 25.15
N ARG A 8 8.46 -13.65 25.91
CA ARG A 8 7.87 -14.92 25.47
C ARG A 8 6.39 -14.70 25.13
N SER A 9 6.05 -15.03 23.90
CA SER A 9 4.71 -15.07 23.31
C SER A 9 3.90 -16.27 23.83
N SER A 10 3.61 -16.32 25.13
CA SER A 10 2.80 -17.41 25.72
C SER A 10 1.29 -17.21 25.55
N ALA A 11 0.82 -16.01 25.18
CA ALA A 11 -0.60 -15.74 24.91
C ALA A 11 -1.04 -16.04 23.46
N ASN A 12 -0.10 -16.18 22.51
CA ASN A 12 -0.42 -16.33 21.08
C ASN A 12 -0.79 -17.77 20.66
N ALA A 13 -0.49 -18.79 21.49
CA ALA A 13 -0.68 -20.19 21.10
C ALA A 13 -2.17 -20.60 21.05
N ALA A 14 -2.98 -20.14 22.01
CA ALA A 14 -4.42 -20.42 22.04
C ALA A 14 -5.19 -19.66 20.94
N ASP A 15 -4.76 -18.43 20.62
CA ASP A 15 -5.35 -17.63 19.55
C ASP A 15 -4.99 -18.15 18.15
N SER A 16 -3.80 -18.72 17.97
CA SER A 16 -3.41 -19.34 16.69
C SER A 16 -4.18 -20.63 16.40
N ALA A 17 -4.66 -21.33 17.43
CA ALA A 17 -5.41 -22.59 17.27
C ALA A 17 -6.88 -22.37 16.87
N THR A 18 -7.42 -21.17 17.11
CA THR A 18 -8.82 -20.81 16.79
C THR A 18 -8.97 -19.88 15.60
N GLN A 19 -7.87 -19.51 14.93
CA GLN A 19 -7.89 -18.68 13.73
C GLN A 19 -8.17 -19.54 12.50
N SER A 20 -9.13 -19.11 11.69
CA SER A 20 -9.38 -19.77 10.40
C SER A 20 -8.14 -19.64 9.51
N VAL A 21 -7.89 -20.64 8.65
CA VAL A 21 -6.78 -20.64 7.69
C VAL A 21 -6.75 -19.34 6.87
N ASN A 22 -7.94 -18.86 6.49
CA ASN A 22 -8.14 -17.64 5.72
C ASN A 22 -7.71 -16.37 6.46
N GLU A 23 -7.94 -16.31 7.78
CA GLU A 23 -7.44 -15.22 8.62
C GLU A 23 -5.92 -15.23 8.74
N LYS A 24 -5.33 -16.43 8.85
CA LYS A 24 -3.88 -16.59 8.90
C LYS A 24 -3.22 -16.10 7.61
N ILE A 25 -3.75 -16.50 6.45
CA ILE A 25 -3.26 -16.09 5.13
C ILE A 25 -3.27 -14.55 5.00
N LEU A 26 -4.41 -13.90 5.26
CA LEU A 26 -4.50 -12.44 5.13
C LEU A 26 -3.58 -11.70 6.12
N ARG A 27 -3.39 -12.24 7.32
CA ARG A 27 -2.46 -11.67 8.30
C ARG A 27 -1.02 -11.80 7.84
N GLU A 28 -0.64 -12.97 7.31
CA GLU A 28 0.69 -13.22 6.77
C GLU A 28 0.96 -12.34 5.55
N CYS A 29 0.03 -12.27 4.58
CA CYS A 29 0.13 -11.35 3.45
C CYS A 29 0.36 -9.92 3.92
N HIS A 30 -0.48 -9.40 4.81
CA HIS A 30 -0.30 -8.04 5.32
C HIS A 30 1.05 -7.86 6.03
N SER A 31 1.49 -8.85 6.81
CA SER A 31 2.79 -8.82 7.48
C SER A 31 3.96 -8.72 6.48
N LEU A 32 3.89 -9.44 5.35
CA LEU A 32 4.91 -9.37 4.29
C LEU A 32 5.02 -7.97 3.67
N TYR A 33 3.91 -7.23 3.56
CA TYR A 33 3.95 -5.84 3.10
C TYR A 33 4.51 -4.89 4.16
N THR A 34 4.09 -5.04 5.41
CA THR A 34 4.35 -4.06 6.48
C THR A 34 5.57 -4.34 7.36
N ASP A 35 6.34 -5.40 7.08
CA ASP A 35 7.51 -5.76 7.89
C ASP A 35 8.51 -4.56 7.96
N PRO A 36 8.92 -4.14 9.16
CA PRO A 36 9.80 -3.00 9.34
C PRO A 36 11.21 -3.20 8.77
N GLU A 37 11.70 -4.41 8.57
CA GLU A 37 13.06 -4.62 8.01
C GLU A 37 13.00 -5.01 6.54
N ASN A 38 12.17 -6.02 6.21
CA ASN A 38 12.14 -6.63 4.87
C ASN A 38 10.77 -6.49 4.18
N GLY A 39 9.97 -5.50 4.57
CA GLY A 39 8.64 -5.30 4.02
C GLY A 39 8.66 -4.89 2.55
N LEU A 40 7.74 -5.45 1.76
CA LEU A 40 7.60 -5.12 0.34
C LEU A 40 7.40 -3.61 0.11
N ILE A 41 6.74 -2.91 1.03
CA ILE A 41 6.52 -1.47 0.94
C ILE A 41 7.85 -0.70 0.98
N LYS A 42 8.78 -1.08 1.88
CA LYS A 42 10.08 -0.42 2.00
C LYS A 42 10.97 -0.70 0.80
N ILE A 43 10.96 -1.95 0.33
CA ILE A 43 11.71 -2.35 -0.86
C ILE A 43 11.18 -1.58 -2.08
N ALA A 44 9.86 -1.52 -2.25
CA ALA A 44 9.22 -0.74 -3.30
C ALA A 44 9.56 0.75 -3.20
N GLU A 45 9.51 1.35 -2.02
CA GLU A 45 9.86 2.76 -1.82
C GLU A 45 11.30 3.06 -2.23
N SER A 46 12.25 2.16 -1.91
CA SER A 46 13.65 2.28 -2.33
C SER A 46 13.83 2.22 -3.86
N LEU A 47 12.88 1.61 -4.57
CA LEU A 47 12.84 1.50 -6.02
C LEU A 47 11.97 2.59 -6.67
N GLY A 48 11.37 3.49 -5.87
CA GLY A 48 10.48 4.56 -6.35
C GLY A 48 9.05 4.11 -6.62
N LEU A 49 8.63 2.95 -6.12
CA LEU A 49 7.26 2.45 -6.19
C LEU A 49 6.52 2.66 -4.87
N THR A 50 5.26 3.10 -4.95
CA THR A 50 4.37 3.19 -3.79
C THR A 50 3.40 2.02 -3.78
N LEU A 51 3.61 1.06 -2.87
CA LEU A 51 2.68 -0.05 -2.64
C LEU A 51 1.80 0.21 -1.43
N LEU A 52 0.55 -0.24 -1.49
CA LEU A 52 -0.40 -0.20 -0.38
C LEU A 52 -0.57 -1.60 0.19
N ALA A 53 -0.53 -1.72 1.52
CA ALA A 53 -0.77 -3.00 2.17
C ALA A 53 -2.21 -3.49 1.92
N PRO A 54 -2.42 -4.78 1.64
CA PRO A 54 -3.76 -5.32 1.45
C PRO A 54 -4.58 -5.23 2.75
N ARG A 55 -5.89 -5.04 2.58
CA ARG A 55 -6.86 -5.00 3.69
C ARG A 55 -7.03 -6.39 4.29
N LYS A 56 -7.20 -6.45 5.61
CA LYS A 56 -7.37 -7.71 6.37
C LYS A 56 -8.81 -8.21 6.42
N LYS A 57 -9.77 -7.36 6.07
CA LYS A 57 -11.20 -7.62 6.20
C LYS A 57 -11.93 -7.06 4.98
N ILE A 58 -13.06 -7.68 4.64
CA ILE A 58 -14.00 -7.14 3.68
C ILE A 58 -15.01 -6.22 4.38
N ASN A 59 -15.49 -5.23 3.64
CA ASN A 59 -16.50 -4.29 4.11
C ASN A 59 -17.86 -4.63 3.49
N VAL A 60 -18.85 -4.88 4.34
CA VAL A 60 -20.24 -5.13 3.92
C VAL A 60 -21.09 -3.95 4.37
N LEU A 61 -21.61 -3.19 3.41
CA LEU A 61 -22.45 -2.02 3.65
C LEU A 61 -23.93 -2.44 3.67
N LEU A 62 -24.66 -2.13 4.74
CA LEU A 62 -26.09 -2.42 4.84
C LEU A 62 -26.88 -1.13 4.62
N ILE A 63 -27.68 -1.09 3.56
CA ILE A 63 -28.59 0.00 3.21
C ILE A 63 -30.02 -0.51 3.31
N GLY A 64 -30.92 0.34 3.80
CA GLY A 64 -32.33 0.00 3.86
C GLY A 64 -33.11 1.04 4.62
N ASN A 65 -34.42 0.96 4.47
CA ASN A 65 -35.33 1.91 5.09
C ASN A 65 -35.24 1.83 6.62
N HIS A 66 -35.89 2.79 7.25
CA HIS A 66 -36.17 2.74 8.67
C HIS A 66 -36.79 1.40 9.07
N SER A 67 -36.25 0.77 10.11
CA SER A 67 -36.71 -0.52 10.63
C SER A 67 -36.60 -1.73 9.70
N ALA A 68 -35.87 -1.67 8.56
CA ALA A 68 -35.66 -2.80 7.65
C ALA A 68 -34.83 -3.99 8.21
N GLY A 69 -34.59 -4.06 9.52
CA GLY A 69 -33.90 -5.18 10.15
C GLY A 69 -32.37 -5.23 9.99
N LYS A 70 -31.72 -4.13 9.58
CA LYS A 70 -30.25 -4.06 9.39
C LYS A 70 -29.46 -4.43 10.64
N SER A 71 -29.69 -3.72 11.75
CA SER A 71 -28.98 -3.97 13.02
C SER A 71 -29.35 -5.34 13.62
N SER A 72 -30.59 -5.82 13.41
CA SER A 72 -31.02 -7.16 13.81
C SER A 72 -30.26 -8.25 13.05
N PHE A 73 -30.05 -8.07 11.75
CA PHE A 73 -29.25 -8.99 10.94
C PHE A 73 -27.79 -9.05 11.41
N ILE A 74 -27.18 -7.91 11.74
CA ILE A 74 -25.80 -7.87 12.24
C ILE A 74 -25.69 -8.64 13.56
N ASN A 75 -26.58 -8.39 14.52
CA ASN A 75 -26.60 -9.13 15.78
C ASN A 75 -26.75 -10.64 15.57
N TRP A 76 -27.63 -11.06 14.65
CA TRP A 76 -27.79 -12.47 14.29
C TRP A 76 -26.54 -13.06 13.64
N TYR A 77 -25.89 -12.33 12.74
CA TYR A 77 -24.71 -12.81 12.05
C TYR A 77 -23.56 -13.03 13.04
N VAL A 78 -23.33 -12.04 13.91
CA VAL A 78 -22.29 -12.06 14.95
C VAL A 78 -22.63 -13.05 16.09
N GLU A 79 -23.90 -13.43 16.24
CA GLU A 79 -24.43 -14.23 17.36
C GLU A 79 -24.19 -13.58 18.73
N GLU A 80 -24.12 -12.26 18.73
CA GLU A 80 -23.92 -11.45 19.92
C GLU A 80 -24.81 -10.22 19.83
N HIS A 81 -25.33 -9.78 20.97
CA HIS A 81 -26.11 -8.54 21.04
C HIS A 81 -25.16 -7.34 21.08
N VAL A 82 -24.73 -6.90 19.90
CA VAL A 82 -23.78 -5.80 19.70
C VAL A 82 -24.50 -4.46 19.65
N GLN A 83 -25.54 -4.35 18.82
CA GLN A 83 -26.32 -3.14 18.64
C GLN A 83 -27.68 -3.26 19.36
N LYS A 84 -28.22 -2.16 19.88
CA LYS A 84 -29.59 -2.13 20.40
C LYS A 84 -30.59 -2.21 19.25
N THR A 85 -31.58 -3.11 19.36
CA THR A 85 -32.64 -3.29 18.38
C THR A 85 -34.01 -2.95 18.99
N GLY A 86 -34.97 -2.55 18.16
CA GLY A 86 -36.38 -2.36 18.58
C GLY A 86 -36.81 -0.91 18.86
N VAL A 87 -35.91 0.08 18.79
CA VAL A 87 -36.27 1.50 18.90
C VAL A 87 -35.98 2.23 17.60
N ALA A 88 -37.02 2.85 17.04
CA ALA A 88 -36.98 3.53 15.76
C ALA A 88 -35.89 4.64 15.67
N ILE A 89 -35.74 5.48 16.69
CA ILE A 89 -35.09 6.79 16.52
C ILE A 89 -33.57 6.74 16.77
N GLU A 90 -33.00 5.60 17.16
CA GLU A 90 -31.63 5.56 17.71
C GLU A 90 -30.51 5.52 16.65
N THR A 91 -30.69 4.86 15.50
CA THR A 91 -29.67 4.82 14.43
C THR A 91 -29.74 6.05 13.52
N GLN A 92 -29.41 7.21 14.08
CA GLN A 92 -29.21 8.45 13.32
C GLN A 92 -27.81 8.54 12.68
N GLY A 93 -26.90 7.65 13.08
CA GLY A 93 -25.51 7.61 12.64
C GLY A 93 -25.10 6.31 11.96
N PHE A 94 -23.84 6.26 11.52
CA PHE A 94 -23.22 5.06 10.99
C PHE A 94 -22.58 4.25 12.11
N SER A 95 -22.82 2.94 12.10
CA SER A 95 -22.22 2.03 13.06
C SER A 95 -21.34 1.01 12.35
N PHE A 96 -20.04 1.04 12.64
CA PHE A 96 -19.08 0.05 12.17
C PHE A 96 -19.05 -1.11 13.14
N VAL A 97 -19.36 -2.32 12.69
CA VAL A 97 -19.33 -3.52 13.54
C VAL A 97 -18.21 -4.43 13.05
N THR A 98 -17.20 -4.63 13.88
CA THR A 98 -15.98 -5.36 13.52
C THR A 98 -15.56 -6.33 14.61
N SER A 99 -14.77 -7.33 14.21
CA SER A 99 -14.15 -8.28 15.13
C SER A 99 -12.86 -7.74 15.75
N GLY A 100 -12.65 -8.00 17.04
CA GLY A 100 -11.43 -7.61 17.76
C GLY A 100 -11.09 -8.56 18.90
N ARG A 101 -10.01 -8.23 19.63
CA ARG A 101 -9.54 -9.04 20.77
C ARG A 101 -10.31 -8.80 22.06
N LYS A 102 -10.89 -7.62 22.19
CA LYS A 102 -11.67 -7.19 23.35
C LYS A 102 -12.93 -6.51 22.85
N ARG A 103 -14.01 -6.67 23.60
CA ARG A 103 -15.25 -5.97 23.34
C ARG A 103 -15.09 -4.51 23.77
N GLU A 104 -15.35 -3.60 22.85
CA GLU A 104 -15.17 -2.17 23.06
C GLU A 104 -16.10 -1.39 22.12
N SER A 105 -16.65 -0.29 22.61
CA SER A 105 -17.49 0.61 21.83
C SER A 105 -16.78 1.96 21.75
N LEU A 106 -16.47 2.39 20.54
CA LEU A 106 -15.78 3.63 20.24
C LEU A 106 -16.73 4.60 19.56
N THR A 107 -16.50 5.91 19.76
CA THR A 107 -17.32 6.95 19.15
C THR A 107 -16.46 8.03 18.50
N GLY A 108 -16.97 8.60 17.41
CA GLY A 108 -16.40 9.71 16.67
C GLY A 108 -14.94 9.55 16.26
N ASN A 109 -14.05 10.40 16.78
CA ASN A 109 -12.65 10.43 16.34
C ASN A 109 -11.89 9.13 16.64
N ALA A 110 -12.29 8.38 17.68
CA ALA A 110 -11.66 7.10 18.00
C ALA A 110 -11.86 6.06 16.88
N THR A 111 -12.99 6.11 16.17
CA THR A 111 -13.28 5.28 14.99
C THR A 111 -12.30 5.56 13.85
N LEU A 112 -12.01 6.83 13.58
CA LEU A 112 -11.11 7.24 12.50
C LEU A 112 -9.65 6.84 12.79
N HIS A 113 -9.23 6.90 14.06
CA HIS A 113 -7.92 6.40 14.46
C HIS A 113 -7.76 4.89 14.24
N LEU A 114 -8.83 4.12 14.46
CA LEU A 114 -8.81 2.68 14.24
C LEU A 114 -8.85 2.32 12.75
N TYR A 115 -9.44 3.20 11.92
CA TYR A 115 -9.57 3.03 10.48
C TYR A 115 -9.12 4.28 9.70
N PRO A 116 -7.81 4.45 9.46
CA PRO A 116 -7.28 5.61 8.75
C PRO A 116 -7.82 5.78 7.32
N HIS A 117 -8.25 4.69 6.68
CA HIS A 117 -8.88 4.75 5.36
C HIS A 117 -10.28 5.40 5.38
N PHE A 118 -10.88 5.56 6.57
CA PHE A 118 -12.11 6.31 6.79
C PHE A 118 -11.88 7.79 7.13
N GLU A 119 -10.63 8.24 7.23
CA GLU A 119 -10.32 9.67 7.47
C GLU A 119 -11.04 10.62 6.49
N PRO A 120 -11.23 10.30 5.19
CA PRO A 120 -11.97 11.17 4.29
C PRO A 120 -13.44 11.42 4.68
N LEU A 121 -14.06 10.56 5.52
CA LEU A 121 -15.40 10.83 6.07
C LEU A 121 -15.44 12.08 6.93
N ARG A 122 -14.31 12.45 7.54
CA ARG A 122 -14.18 13.68 8.34
C ARG A 122 -14.43 14.95 7.53
N GLN A 123 -14.28 14.88 6.21
CA GLN A 123 -14.56 16.00 5.31
C GLN A 123 -16.06 16.31 5.21
N ILE A 124 -16.92 15.39 5.62
CA ILE A 124 -18.37 15.61 5.69
C ILE A 124 -18.69 16.18 7.07
N GLU A 125 -19.05 17.46 7.10
CA GLU A 125 -19.37 18.17 8.35
C GLU A 125 -20.48 17.44 9.13
N GLY A 126 -20.24 17.27 10.43
CA GLY A 126 -21.18 16.63 11.35
C GLY A 126 -21.19 15.10 11.34
N VAL A 127 -20.57 14.41 10.36
CA VAL A 127 -20.58 12.92 10.33
C VAL A 127 -19.89 12.33 11.54
N THR A 128 -18.76 12.91 11.98
CA THR A 128 -17.94 12.38 13.07
C THR A 128 -18.72 12.18 14.37
N ASP A 129 -19.67 13.06 14.69
CA ASP A 129 -20.42 12.98 15.94
C ASP A 129 -21.45 11.84 15.92
N TYR A 130 -21.72 11.31 14.74
CA TYR A 130 -22.66 10.22 14.47
C TYR A 130 -21.94 8.99 13.90
N LEU A 131 -20.64 8.82 14.19
CA LEU A 131 -19.91 7.58 13.95
C LEU A 131 -19.77 6.78 15.25
N THR A 132 -20.18 5.52 15.22
CA THR A 132 -19.94 4.55 16.28
C THR A 132 -19.18 3.36 15.72
N THR A 133 -18.34 2.74 16.55
CA THR A 133 -17.67 1.48 16.21
C THR A 133 -17.83 0.51 17.34
N GLU A 134 -18.46 -0.61 17.05
CA GLU A 134 -18.65 -1.70 17.97
C GLU A 134 -17.70 -2.84 17.63
N ILE A 135 -16.86 -3.19 18.58
CA ILE A 135 -15.89 -4.26 18.46
C ILE A 135 -16.44 -5.47 19.22
N SER A 136 -16.67 -6.58 18.52
CA SER A 136 -17.09 -7.86 19.11
C SER A 136 -15.94 -8.87 19.08
N THR A 137 -15.92 -9.79 20.04
CA THR A 137 -14.95 -10.90 20.09
C THR A 137 -15.44 -12.18 19.40
N SER A 138 -16.62 -12.14 18.78
CA SER A 138 -17.19 -13.30 18.10
C SER A 138 -16.33 -13.78 16.93
N LYS A 139 -16.21 -15.10 16.79
CA LYS A 139 -15.55 -15.78 15.67
C LYS A 139 -16.55 -16.53 14.78
N GLN A 140 -17.85 -16.34 15.01
CA GLN A 140 -18.91 -17.03 14.28
C GLN A 140 -19.00 -16.57 12.84
N LYS A 141 -19.45 -17.46 11.95
CA LYS A 141 -19.70 -17.19 10.52
C LYS A 141 -18.56 -16.47 9.79
N ARG A 142 -17.30 -16.66 10.21
CA ARG A 142 -16.11 -15.97 9.68
C ARG A 142 -16.13 -14.44 9.86
N PHE A 143 -16.82 -13.94 10.88
CA PHE A 143 -16.85 -12.52 11.25
C PHE A 143 -15.47 -11.92 11.55
N SER A 144 -14.44 -12.74 11.82
CA SER A 144 -13.06 -12.26 11.94
C SER A 144 -12.54 -11.56 10.67
N LEU A 145 -13.14 -11.87 9.51
CA LEU A 145 -12.77 -11.37 8.19
C LEU A 145 -13.74 -10.31 7.64
N VAL A 146 -14.77 -9.93 8.40
CA VAL A 146 -15.85 -9.04 7.94
C VAL A 146 -15.92 -7.81 8.84
N THR A 147 -16.17 -6.66 8.22
CA THR A 147 -16.60 -5.44 8.93
C THR A 147 -17.94 -5.01 8.32
N PHE A 148 -18.97 -4.96 9.15
CA PHE A 148 -20.26 -4.44 8.73
C PHE A 148 -20.31 -2.93 8.92
N VAL A 149 -20.91 -2.25 7.96
CA VAL A 149 -21.21 -0.83 8.03
C VAL A 149 -22.73 -0.69 8.03
N ASP A 150 -23.31 -0.49 9.22
CA ASP A 150 -24.73 -0.23 9.37
C ASP A 150 -25.02 1.24 9.08
N THR A 151 -25.89 1.49 8.11
CA THR A 151 -26.30 2.85 7.74
C THR A 151 -27.52 3.28 8.54
N PRO A 152 -27.71 4.60 8.77
CA PRO A 152 -28.93 5.08 9.39
C PRO A 152 -30.16 4.68 8.57
N GLY A 153 -31.27 4.40 9.26
CA GLY A 153 -32.53 4.07 8.58
C GLY A 153 -33.01 5.23 7.72
N LEU A 154 -33.06 5.02 6.40
CA LEU A 154 -33.49 6.05 5.45
C LEU A 154 -35.00 6.25 5.51
N VAL A 155 -35.42 7.52 5.63
CA VAL A 155 -36.83 7.92 5.69
C VAL A 155 -37.09 9.03 4.68
N ASP A 156 -38.26 8.99 4.04
CA ASP A 156 -38.76 10.10 3.23
C ASP A 156 -39.54 11.09 4.10
N GLY A 157 -39.51 12.39 3.75
CA GLY A 157 -40.27 13.46 4.44
C GLY A 157 -39.38 14.55 5.04
N ASP A 158 -39.91 15.25 6.06
CA ASP A 158 -39.28 16.42 6.70
C ASP A 158 -38.14 16.07 7.69
N MET A 159 -37.80 14.79 7.84
CA MET A 159 -36.70 14.38 8.71
C MET A 159 -35.37 14.87 8.12
N LYS A 160 -34.75 15.84 8.77
CA LYS A 160 -33.41 16.32 8.44
C LYS A 160 -32.38 15.54 9.24
N TYR A 161 -31.48 14.88 8.53
CA TYR A 161 -30.29 14.32 9.15
C TYR A 161 -29.31 15.46 9.50
N PRO A 162 -28.52 15.29 10.56
CA PRO A 162 -27.57 16.30 11.02
C PRO A 162 -26.40 16.52 10.06
N PHE A 163 -26.22 15.63 9.07
CA PHE A 163 -25.18 15.69 8.05
C PHE A 163 -25.70 15.14 6.70
N ASP A 164 -24.90 15.26 5.64
CA ASP A 164 -25.22 14.70 4.33
C ASP A 164 -25.04 13.18 4.28
N VAL A 165 -26.09 12.47 4.70
CA VAL A 165 -26.17 11.00 4.69
C VAL A 165 -25.98 10.43 3.29
N ASN A 166 -26.46 11.09 2.24
CA ASN A 166 -26.43 10.54 0.90
C ASN A 166 -24.99 10.48 0.41
N LYS A 167 -24.26 11.59 0.54
CA LYS A 167 -22.84 11.67 0.19
C LYS A 167 -22.00 10.66 0.97
N ALA A 168 -22.28 10.51 2.27
CA ALA A 168 -21.57 9.54 3.12
C ALA A 168 -21.84 8.08 2.69
N ILE A 169 -23.10 7.71 2.38
CA ILE A 169 -23.43 6.36 1.90
C ILE A 169 -22.78 6.07 0.54
N LEU A 170 -22.80 7.03 -0.40
CA LEU A 170 -22.18 6.86 -1.70
C LEU A 170 -20.67 6.63 -1.58
N TRP A 171 -20.01 7.40 -0.73
CA TRP A 171 -18.59 7.25 -0.45
C TRP A 171 -18.26 5.91 0.22
N LEU A 172 -19.08 5.48 1.19
CA LEU A 172 -18.95 4.15 1.81
C LEU A 172 -19.18 3.02 0.79
N GLY A 173 -20.09 3.23 -0.17
CA GLY A 173 -20.34 2.31 -1.27
C GLY A 173 -19.11 2.10 -2.16
N ASP A 174 -18.33 3.16 -2.43
CA ASP A 174 -17.08 3.05 -3.21
C ASP A 174 -16.02 2.19 -2.50
N LEU A 175 -16.03 2.13 -1.16
CA LEU A 175 -15.11 1.32 -0.36
C LEU A 175 -15.62 -0.08 -0.02
N ALA A 176 -16.91 -0.35 -0.22
CA ALA A 176 -17.56 -1.59 0.13
C ALA A 176 -17.22 -2.70 -0.88
N ASP A 177 -16.99 -3.90 -0.37
CA ASP A 177 -16.81 -5.11 -1.18
C ASP A 177 -18.17 -5.75 -1.49
N LEU A 178 -19.16 -5.59 -0.59
CA LEU A 178 -20.56 -5.96 -0.78
C LEU A 178 -21.49 -4.87 -0.28
N ILE A 179 -22.61 -4.68 -0.98
CA ILE A 179 -23.66 -3.74 -0.61
C ILE A 179 -24.98 -4.50 -0.50
N PHE A 180 -25.51 -4.62 0.70
CA PHE A 180 -26.78 -5.28 0.99
C PHE A 180 -27.88 -4.25 1.09
N ILE A 181 -28.94 -4.46 0.31
CA ILE A 181 -30.12 -3.60 0.30
C ILE A 181 -31.28 -4.38 0.90
N PHE A 182 -31.74 -3.96 2.07
CA PHE A 182 -32.86 -4.57 2.78
C PHE A 182 -34.14 -3.80 2.52
N PHE A 183 -35.13 -4.51 2.00
CA PHE A 183 -36.50 -4.03 1.88
C PHE A 183 -37.39 -4.68 2.94
N ASP A 184 -38.24 -3.88 3.57
CA ASP A 184 -39.24 -4.33 4.53
C ASP A 184 -40.61 -4.40 3.83
N PRO A 185 -41.28 -5.57 3.79
CA PRO A 185 -42.56 -5.75 3.12
C PRO A 185 -43.72 -4.98 3.76
N ILE A 186 -43.63 -4.64 5.06
CA ILE A 186 -44.67 -3.90 5.80
C ILE A 186 -44.30 -2.41 5.86
N GLY A 187 -43.02 -2.11 6.11
CA GLY A 187 -42.53 -0.75 6.30
C GLY A 187 -42.23 -0.05 4.98
N GLN A 188 -43.22 0.64 4.39
CA GLN A 188 -43.09 1.54 3.21
C GLN A 188 -41.85 1.22 2.37
N ALA A 189 -41.80 0.02 1.77
CA ALA A 189 -40.58 -0.57 1.21
C ALA A 189 -39.84 0.33 0.21
N LEU A 190 -40.54 1.31 -0.34
CA LEU A 190 -40.19 2.09 -1.52
C LEU A 190 -39.88 3.55 -1.17
N CYS A 191 -38.97 3.75 -0.20
CA CYS A 191 -38.44 5.07 0.11
C CYS A 191 -37.70 5.63 -1.12
N LYS A 192 -38.17 6.77 -1.65
CA LYS A 192 -37.61 7.43 -2.83
C LYS A 192 -36.13 7.78 -2.62
N ARG A 193 -35.77 8.21 -1.40
CA ARG A 193 -34.38 8.49 -1.03
C ARG A 193 -33.49 7.25 -1.13
N THR A 194 -33.94 6.11 -0.57
CA THR A 194 -33.21 4.83 -0.66
C THR A 194 -33.02 4.42 -2.11
N LEU A 195 -34.08 4.46 -2.91
CA LEU A 195 -34.03 4.07 -4.32
C LEU A 195 -33.10 4.97 -5.15
N ASN A 196 -33.02 6.28 -4.87
CA ASN A 196 -32.09 7.18 -5.55
C ASN A 196 -30.62 6.81 -5.26
N ILE A 197 -30.28 6.54 -4.00
CA ILE A 197 -28.93 6.14 -3.60
C ILE A 197 -28.56 4.81 -4.25
N VAL A 198 -29.49 3.85 -4.23
CA VAL A 198 -29.32 2.53 -4.83
C VAL A 198 -29.09 2.63 -6.33
N GLU A 199 -29.81 3.49 -7.05
CA GLU A 199 -29.62 3.72 -8.49
C GLU A 199 -28.23 4.30 -8.80
N GLU A 200 -27.77 5.25 -8.00
CA GLU A 200 -26.44 5.83 -8.16
C GLU A 200 -25.33 4.82 -7.85
N LEU A 201 -25.49 4.01 -6.80
CA LEU A 201 -24.58 2.92 -6.48
C LEU A 201 -24.55 1.84 -7.56
N ASN A 202 -25.72 1.48 -8.12
CA ASN A 202 -25.81 0.45 -9.14
C ASN A 202 -25.14 0.87 -10.45
N THR A 203 -25.12 2.17 -10.75
CA THR A 203 -24.41 2.69 -11.93
C THR A 203 -22.90 2.43 -11.85
N LYS A 204 -22.34 2.40 -10.63
CA LYS A 204 -20.90 2.23 -10.39
C LYS A 204 -20.49 0.80 -9.99
N HIS A 205 -21.30 0.12 -9.18
CA HIS A 205 -20.95 -1.12 -8.47
C HIS A 205 -22.06 -2.18 -8.54
N ALA A 206 -22.72 -2.34 -9.70
CA ALA A 206 -23.83 -3.29 -9.88
C ALA A 206 -23.48 -4.73 -9.44
N GLU A 207 -22.23 -5.15 -9.61
CA GLU A 207 -21.78 -6.52 -9.30
C GLU A 207 -21.70 -6.83 -7.80
N ARG A 208 -21.61 -5.78 -6.96
CA ARG A 208 -21.46 -5.88 -5.49
C ARG A 208 -22.79 -5.76 -4.75
N ILE A 209 -23.84 -5.34 -5.44
CA ILE A 209 -25.16 -5.09 -4.85
C ILE A 209 -25.96 -6.39 -4.76
N ARG A 210 -26.56 -6.63 -3.60
CA ARG A 210 -27.49 -7.72 -3.35
C ARG A 210 -28.76 -7.20 -2.69
N PHE A 211 -29.90 -7.61 -3.23
CA PHE A 211 -31.21 -7.21 -2.74
C PHE A 211 -31.79 -8.32 -1.86
N TYR A 212 -32.34 -7.97 -0.71
CA TYR A 212 -32.99 -8.93 0.17
C TYR A 212 -34.34 -8.39 0.66
N LEU A 213 -35.34 -9.25 0.63
CA LEU A 213 -36.62 -8.98 1.29
C LEU A 213 -36.50 -9.43 2.74
N SER A 214 -36.28 -8.47 3.64
CA SER A 214 -36.19 -8.67 5.08
C SER A 214 -37.57 -8.92 5.70
N LYS A 215 -37.62 -9.46 6.92
CA LYS A 215 -38.87 -9.71 7.69
C LYS A 215 -39.93 -10.47 6.89
N ALA A 216 -39.50 -11.41 6.05
CA ALA A 216 -40.42 -12.20 5.23
C ALA A 216 -41.41 -13.03 6.08
N ASP A 217 -41.13 -13.24 7.36
CA ASP A 217 -42.01 -13.88 8.33
C ASP A 217 -43.24 -13.03 8.69
N GLU A 218 -43.13 -11.70 8.64
CA GLU A 218 -44.23 -10.79 8.97
C GLU A 218 -45.15 -10.51 7.76
N ALA A 219 -44.67 -10.82 6.55
CA ALA A 219 -45.28 -10.47 5.27
C ALA A 219 -46.49 -11.33 4.84
N GLY A 220 -47.17 -11.97 5.79
CA GLY A 220 -48.40 -12.73 5.55
C GLY A 220 -48.20 -14.03 4.76
N HIS A 221 -49.19 -14.38 3.94
CA HIS A 221 -49.17 -15.60 3.12
C HIS A 221 -48.22 -15.47 1.92
N GLU A 222 -47.85 -16.61 1.32
CA GLU A 222 -46.93 -16.65 0.17
C GLU A 222 -47.39 -15.76 -1.01
N SER A 223 -48.69 -15.73 -1.27
CA SER A 223 -49.28 -14.86 -2.30
C SER A 223 -49.05 -13.38 -2.03
N ASP A 224 -49.11 -12.95 -0.77
CA ASP A 224 -48.94 -11.54 -0.40
C ASP A 224 -47.46 -11.15 -0.48
N ARG A 225 -46.56 -12.04 -0.05
CA ARG A 225 -45.11 -11.87 -0.22
C ARG A 225 -44.72 -11.72 -1.69
N GLN A 226 -45.23 -12.59 -2.55
CA GLN A 226 -44.96 -12.53 -3.99
C GLN A 226 -45.49 -11.24 -4.61
N ARG A 227 -46.67 -10.74 -4.18
CA ARG A 227 -47.20 -9.44 -4.63
C ARG A 227 -46.29 -8.29 -4.21
N VAL A 228 -45.84 -8.25 -2.96
CA VAL A 228 -44.94 -7.19 -2.46
C VAL A 228 -43.59 -7.24 -3.16
N MET A 229 -43.02 -8.44 -3.32
CA MET A 229 -41.78 -8.64 -4.07
C MET A 229 -41.91 -8.13 -5.51
N MET A 230 -43.02 -8.45 -6.18
CA MET A 230 -43.29 -7.98 -7.53
C MET A 230 -43.48 -6.46 -7.60
N GLN A 231 -44.13 -5.84 -6.62
CA GLN A 231 -44.23 -4.38 -6.53
C GLN A 231 -42.85 -3.73 -6.38
N ILE A 232 -42.00 -4.27 -5.51
CA ILE A 232 -40.64 -3.76 -5.30
C ILE A 232 -39.82 -3.89 -6.59
N VAL A 233 -39.83 -5.06 -7.23
CA VAL A 233 -39.12 -5.28 -8.50
C VAL A 233 -39.65 -4.36 -9.59
N GLN A 234 -40.97 -4.13 -9.68
CA GLN A 234 -41.54 -3.18 -10.63
C GLN A 234 -41.04 -1.75 -10.40
N GLU A 235 -41.00 -1.28 -9.14
CA GLU A 235 -40.46 0.04 -8.82
C GLU A 235 -38.96 0.17 -9.10
N LEU A 236 -38.18 -0.90 -8.87
CA LEU A 236 -36.77 -0.95 -9.23
C LEU A 236 -36.59 -0.90 -10.76
N CYS A 237 -37.37 -1.68 -11.52
CA CYS A 237 -37.33 -1.70 -12.98
C CYS A 237 -37.80 -0.39 -13.63
N LYS A 238 -38.65 0.40 -12.97
CA LYS A 238 -39.04 1.74 -13.44
C LYS A 238 -37.84 2.70 -13.55
N ARG A 239 -36.74 2.40 -12.86
CA ARG A 239 -35.52 3.22 -12.89
C ARG A 239 -34.55 2.69 -13.96
N PRO A 240 -34.13 3.54 -14.92
CA PRO A 240 -33.33 3.11 -16.06
C PRO A 240 -31.97 2.55 -15.66
N GLY A 241 -31.37 3.01 -14.55
CA GLY A 241 -30.11 2.49 -14.02
C GLY A 241 -30.22 1.08 -13.44
N LEU A 242 -31.42 0.64 -13.09
CA LEU A 242 -31.70 -0.61 -12.38
C LEU A 242 -32.33 -1.68 -13.30
N ASN A 243 -32.95 -1.29 -14.41
CA ASN A 243 -33.57 -2.20 -15.38
C ASN A 243 -32.61 -3.23 -16.05
N ARG A 244 -31.29 -3.05 -15.94
CA ARG A 244 -30.30 -3.95 -16.55
C ARG A 244 -29.93 -5.15 -15.68
N THR A 245 -30.26 -5.12 -14.39
CA THR A 245 -29.92 -6.18 -13.45
C THR A 245 -31.05 -7.20 -13.38
N GLY A 246 -30.74 -8.48 -13.60
CA GLY A 246 -31.66 -9.56 -13.22
C GLY A 246 -31.83 -9.52 -11.70
N PHE A 247 -32.98 -9.06 -11.23
CA PHE A 247 -33.26 -8.98 -9.80
C PHE A 247 -33.52 -10.37 -9.25
N ASP A 248 -32.51 -10.93 -8.59
CA ASP A 248 -32.71 -12.00 -7.63
C ASP A 248 -32.84 -11.37 -6.25
N MET A 249 -33.99 -11.58 -5.61
CA MET A 249 -34.32 -10.98 -4.31
C MET A 249 -34.76 -12.08 -3.33
N PRO A 250 -33.82 -12.79 -2.72
CA PRO A 250 -34.13 -13.82 -1.75
C PRO A 250 -34.82 -13.25 -0.50
N THR A 251 -35.68 -14.08 0.08
CA THR A 251 -36.48 -13.77 1.27
C THR A 251 -35.72 -14.17 2.52
N ILE A 252 -35.45 -13.21 3.40
CA ILE A 252 -34.71 -13.43 4.64
C ILE A 252 -35.54 -12.98 5.84
N TYR A 253 -35.38 -13.69 6.95
CA TYR A 253 -35.82 -13.21 8.26
C TYR A 253 -34.85 -13.67 9.34
N VAL A 254 -34.71 -12.88 10.39
CA VAL A 254 -33.89 -13.24 11.54
C VAL A 254 -34.73 -14.16 12.44
N PRO A 255 -34.35 -15.45 12.60
CA PRO A 255 -35.10 -16.35 13.47
C PRO A 255 -34.99 -15.88 14.92
N SER A 256 -36.10 -15.42 15.50
CA SER A 256 -36.18 -15.08 16.92
C SER A 256 -36.57 -16.31 17.73
N MET A 257 -35.90 -16.57 18.86
CA MET A 257 -36.21 -17.72 19.73
C MET A 257 -37.67 -17.73 20.26
N ASN A 258 -38.35 -16.58 20.21
CA ASN A 258 -39.71 -16.40 20.74
C ASN A 258 -40.81 -16.36 19.66
N GLN A 259 -40.49 -16.51 18.37
CA GLN A 259 -41.48 -16.52 17.29
C GLN A 259 -41.81 -17.95 16.85
N LYS A 260 -43.08 -18.21 16.54
CA LYS A 260 -43.53 -19.48 15.97
C LYS A 260 -42.77 -19.73 14.66
N ALA A 261 -42.37 -20.99 14.41
CA ALA A 261 -41.75 -21.39 13.16
C ALA A 261 -42.58 -20.89 11.97
N SER A 262 -42.06 -19.89 11.26
CA SER A 262 -42.72 -19.34 10.08
C SER A 262 -42.72 -20.40 8.98
N ARG A 263 -43.83 -20.52 8.25
CA ARG A 263 -43.91 -21.40 7.07
C ARG A 263 -43.10 -20.88 5.88
N CYS A 264 -42.47 -19.72 5.99
CA CYS A 264 -41.62 -19.14 4.95
C CYS A 264 -40.25 -19.82 4.92
N ALA A 265 -39.81 -20.22 3.73
CA ALA A 265 -38.43 -20.64 3.51
C ALA A 265 -37.49 -19.46 3.80
N ASN A 266 -36.56 -19.66 4.73
CA ASN A 266 -35.57 -18.64 5.09
C ASN A 266 -34.31 -18.86 4.26
N GLN A 267 -33.97 -17.90 3.40
CA GLN A 267 -32.78 -17.95 2.55
C GLN A 267 -31.59 -17.22 3.19
N ILE A 268 -31.61 -17.01 4.50
CA ILE A 268 -30.53 -16.30 5.22
C ILE A 268 -29.16 -17.00 5.09
N GLU A 269 -29.14 -18.32 4.86
CA GLU A 269 -27.91 -19.06 4.56
C GLU A 269 -27.27 -18.65 3.23
N GLU A 270 -28.05 -18.20 2.25
CA GLU A 270 -27.52 -17.69 0.97
C GLU A 270 -26.74 -16.39 1.18
N VAL A 271 -27.21 -15.54 2.10
CA VAL A 271 -26.47 -14.33 2.51
C VAL A 271 -25.10 -14.69 3.08
N CYS A 272 -25.04 -15.72 3.93
CA CYS A 272 -23.77 -16.21 4.47
C CYS A 272 -22.86 -16.74 3.35
N LYS A 273 -23.42 -17.52 2.40
CA LYS A 273 -22.67 -18.03 1.25
C LYS A 273 -22.12 -16.90 0.36
N ASP A 274 -22.89 -15.83 0.14
CA ASP A 274 -22.46 -14.66 -0.64
C ASP A 274 -21.28 -13.94 0.03
N ILE A 275 -21.36 -13.75 1.35
CA ILE A 275 -20.26 -13.19 2.14
C ILE A 275 -19.04 -14.10 2.04
N GLU A 276 -19.19 -15.39 2.27
CA GLU A 276 -18.08 -16.35 2.21
C GLU A 276 -17.41 -16.43 0.85
N LYS A 277 -18.21 -16.43 -0.22
CA LYS A 277 -17.74 -16.39 -1.60
C LYS A 277 -16.91 -15.14 -1.84
N THR A 278 -17.40 -13.99 -1.39
CA THR A 278 -16.68 -12.72 -1.55
C THR A 278 -15.40 -12.70 -0.75
N ILE A 279 -15.39 -13.19 0.50
CA ILE A 279 -14.15 -13.33 1.29
C ILE A 279 -13.12 -14.16 0.52
N ASN A 280 -13.53 -15.32 -0.01
CA ASN A 280 -12.63 -16.20 -0.75
C ASN A 280 -12.11 -15.54 -2.03
N GLN A 281 -12.97 -14.81 -2.75
CA GLN A 281 -12.56 -14.04 -3.92
C GLN A 281 -11.57 -12.92 -3.55
N THR A 282 -11.83 -12.15 -2.50
CA THR A 282 -10.91 -11.10 -2.03
C THR A 282 -9.56 -11.67 -1.62
N ILE A 283 -9.53 -12.84 -0.97
CA ILE A 283 -8.27 -13.52 -0.63
C ILE A 283 -7.50 -13.90 -1.89
N GLN A 284 -8.16 -14.49 -2.88
CA GLN A 284 -7.53 -14.84 -4.16
C GLN A 284 -7.01 -13.60 -4.88
N THR A 285 -7.80 -12.54 -4.98
CA THR A 285 -7.38 -11.26 -5.59
C THR A 285 -6.18 -10.66 -4.84
N THR A 286 -6.17 -10.75 -3.51
CA THR A 286 -5.05 -10.27 -2.69
C THR A 286 -3.77 -11.07 -2.95
N LEU A 287 -3.86 -12.40 -3.04
CA LEU A 287 -2.73 -13.27 -3.35
C LEU A 287 -2.19 -13.02 -4.76
N ASN A 288 -3.08 -12.87 -5.75
CA ASN A 288 -2.70 -12.55 -7.12
C ASN A 288 -2.06 -11.16 -7.23
N SER A 289 -2.51 -10.19 -6.42
CA SER A 289 -1.88 -8.87 -6.34
C SER A 289 -0.50 -8.96 -5.72
N LEU A 290 -0.35 -9.74 -4.64
CA LEU A 290 0.94 -9.99 -4.01
C LEU A 290 1.95 -10.63 -4.97
N GLU A 291 1.53 -11.63 -5.74
CA GLU A 291 2.36 -12.25 -6.78
C GLU A 291 2.84 -11.21 -7.80
N ARG A 292 1.91 -10.41 -8.34
CA ARG A 292 2.24 -9.36 -9.31
C ARG A 292 3.17 -8.29 -8.74
N ASP A 293 2.94 -7.84 -7.50
CA ASP A 293 3.77 -6.84 -6.84
C ASP A 293 5.19 -7.36 -6.61
N CYS A 294 5.32 -8.63 -6.19
CA CYS A 294 6.61 -9.30 -6.05
C CYS A 294 7.35 -9.42 -7.38
N ASP A 295 6.66 -9.80 -8.46
CA ASP A 295 7.25 -9.90 -9.80
C ASP A 295 7.72 -8.53 -10.30
N GLN A 296 6.92 -7.48 -10.10
CA GLN A 296 7.30 -6.12 -10.45
C GLN A 296 8.53 -5.63 -9.69
N ILE A 297 8.59 -5.91 -8.38
CA ILE A 297 9.77 -5.60 -7.56
C ILE A 297 10.98 -6.37 -8.08
N ALA A 298 10.84 -7.67 -8.36
CA ALA A 298 11.95 -8.51 -8.83
C ALA A 298 12.55 -7.96 -10.13
N VAL A 299 11.70 -7.58 -11.10
CA VAL A 299 12.15 -6.98 -12.37
C VAL A 299 12.87 -5.65 -12.14
N LEU A 300 12.33 -4.78 -11.26
CA LEU A 300 12.97 -3.49 -10.96
C LEU A 300 14.31 -3.64 -10.23
N VAL A 301 14.41 -4.62 -9.34
CA VAL A 301 15.67 -4.95 -8.65
C VAL A 301 16.69 -5.44 -9.67
N GLU A 302 16.32 -6.35 -10.56
CA GLU A 302 17.22 -6.84 -11.61
C GLU A 302 17.69 -5.71 -12.54
N ASP A 303 16.77 -4.84 -12.97
CA ASP A 303 17.10 -3.66 -13.78
C ASP A 303 18.03 -2.69 -13.05
N LYS A 304 17.84 -2.51 -11.74
CA LYS A 304 18.67 -1.62 -10.93
C LYS A 304 20.07 -2.22 -10.72
N LEU A 305 20.16 -3.51 -10.44
CA LEU A 305 21.43 -4.23 -10.32
C LEU A 305 22.20 -4.25 -11.65
N LYS A 306 21.50 -4.43 -12.77
CA LYS A 306 22.10 -4.35 -14.11
C LYS A 306 22.64 -2.94 -14.38
N LYS A 307 21.88 -1.90 -14.07
CA LYS A 307 22.38 -0.50 -14.18
C LYS A 307 23.58 -0.25 -13.27
N ASP A 308 23.56 -0.77 -12.04
CA ASP A 308 24.66 -0.57 -11.08
C ASP A 308 25.93 -1.31 -11.51
N SER A 309 25.83 -2.55 -12.00
CA SER A 309 26.97 -3.30 -12.53
C SER A 309 27.62 -2.62 -13.74
N VAL A 310 26.81 -2.09 -14.67
CA VAL A 310 27.32 -1.30 -15.82
C VAL A 310 27.99 -0.03 -15.33
N THR A 311 27.35 0.71 -14.43
CA THR A 311 27.89 1.96 -13.87
C THR A 311 29.19 1.70 -13.08
N SER A 312 29.26 0.61 -12.32
CA SER A 312 30.45 0.20 -11.56
C SER A 312 31.62 -0.13 -12.49
N SER A 313 31.37 -0.86 -13.58
CA SER A 313 32.37 -1.15 -14.61
C SER A 313 32.88 0.13 -15.29
N ASP A 314 31.98 1.05 -15.62
CA ASP A 314 32.35 2.34 -16.22
C ASP A 314 33.10 3.23 -15.23
N ASN A 315 32.71 3.22 -13.96
CA ASN A 315 33.41 3.90 -12.87
C ASN A 315 34.81 3.33 -12.66
N LEU A 316 34.97 2.00 -12.70
CA LEU A 316 36.28 1.35 -12.58
C LEU A 316 37.18 1.72 -13.75
N ARG A 317 36.66 1.68 -14.98
CA ARG A 317 37.39 2.11 -16.19
C ARG A 317 37.77 3.58 -16.13
N ALA A 318 36.88 4.44 -15.65
CA ALA A 318 37.16 5.86 -15.49
C ALA A 318 38.21 6.12 -14.40
N ARG A 319 38.16 5.40 -13.27
CA ARG A 319 39.18 5.46 -12.21
C ARG A 319 40.53 4.99 -12.72
N PHE A 320 40.58 3.92 -13.51
CA PHE A 320 41.83 3.43 -14.11
C PHE A 320 42.42 4.44 -15.10
N ARG A 321 41.59 5.00 -16.00
CA ARG A 321 42.03 6.08 -16.92
C ARG A 321 42.53 7.30 -16.16
N GLY A 322 41.79 7.76 -15.15
CA GLY A 322 42.18 8.88 -14.29
C GLY A 322 43.49 8.62 -13.56
N ALA A 323 43.70 7.41 -13.02
CA ALA A 323 44.95 7.02 -12.37
C ALA A 323 46.12 6.96 -13.35
N MET A 324 45.94 6.43 -14.56
CA MET A 324 46.97 6.40 -15.61
C MET A 324 47.38 7.81 -16.02
N PHE A 325 46.42 8.70 -16.32
CA PHE A 325 46.73 10.09 -16.68
C PHE A 325 47.34 10.86 -15.50
N GLY A 326 46.92 10.60 -14.27
CA GLY A 326 47.51 11.18 -13.07
C GLY A 326 48.95 10.74 -12.84
N PHE A 327 49.24 9.44 -13.01
CA PHE A 327 50.60 8.90 -12.92
C PHE A 327 51.50 9.50 -13.99
N LEU A 328 51.05 9.52 -15.25
CA LEU A 328 51.80 10.12 -16.35
C LEU A 328 52.06 11.62 -16.13
N GLY A 329 51.05 12.35 -15.65
CA GLY A 329 51.15 13.77 -15.30
C GLY A 329 52.12 14.08 -14.16
N MET A 330 52.35 13.15 -13.22
CA MET A 330 53.39 13.28 -12.18
C MET A 330 54.78 12.82 -12.66
N LEU A 331 54.84 11.77 -13.47
CA LEU A 331 56.10 11.11 -13.82
C LEU A 331 56.90 11.90 -14.86
N ILE A 332 56.22 12.55 -15.83
CA ILE A 332 56.87 13.39 -16.85
C ILE A 332 57.64 14.57 -16.21
N PRO A 333 57.05 15.38 -15.32
CA PRO A 333 57.78 16.44 -14.62
C PRO A 333 58.95 15.93 -13.77
N LEU A 334 58.81 14.76 -13.13
CA LEU A 334 59.84 14.18 -12.28
C LEU A 334 61.07 13.74 -13.10
N ILE A 335 60.85 13.09 -14.24
CA ILE A 335 61.93 12.74 -15.17
C ILE A 335 62.62 14.00 -15.69
N LEU A 336 61.86 15.04 -16.05
CA LEU A 336 62.44 16.28 -16.55
C LEU A 336 63.23 17.04 -15.49
N LEU A 337 62.74 17.11 -14.25
CA LEU A 337 63.48 17.66 -13.13
C LEU A 337 64.79 16.89 -12.89
N ALA A 338 64.75 15.56 -12.95
CA ALA A 338 65.94 14.72 -12.83
C ALA A 338 66.95 14.99 -13.98
N THR A 339 66.48 15.10 -15.24
CA THR A 339 67.36 15.45 -16.36
C THR A 339 67.98 16.83 -16.21
N PHE A 340 67.21 17.82 -15.73
CA PHE A 340 67.69 19.17 -15.50
C PHE A 340 68.77 19.21 -14.41
N LEU A 341 68.56 18.54 -13.28
CA LEU A 341 69.52 18.47 -12.18
C LEU A 341 70.84 17.79 -12.60
N ILE A 342 70.75 16.69 -13.37
CA ILE A 342 71.93 15.99 -13.88
C ILE A 342 72.70 16.86 -14.88
N SER A 343 72.00 17.62 -15.73
CA SER A 343 72.58 18.47 -16.77
C SER A 343 73.25 19.74 -16.22
N THR A 344 72.64 20.41 -15.23
CA THR A 344 73.12 21.71 -14.72
C THR A 344 74.03 21.62 -13.50
N GLN A 345 73.84 20.63 -12.62
CA GLN A 345 74.52 20.55 -11.30
C GLN A 345 75.34 19.26 -11.12
N HIS A 346 76.04 18.82 -12.17
CA HIS A 346 76.81 17.57 -12.17
C HIS A 346 77.88 17.49 -11.07
N LYS A 347 78.42 18.63 -10.63
CA LYS A 347 79.42 18.73 -9.55
C LYS A 347 78.84 18.58 -8.14
N MET A 348 77.58 18.97 -7.91
CA MET A 348 76.92 18.89 -6.59
C MET A 348 76.37 17.49 -6.32
N MET A 349 75.86 16.81 -7.35
CA MET A 349 75.30 15.45 -7.24
C MET A 349 76.33 14.37 -6.90
N LYS A 350 77.61 14.55 -7.30
CA LYS A 350 78.71 13.65 -6.93
C LYS A 350 78.98 13.57 -5.42
N GLY A 351 78.50 14.54 -4.63
CA GLY A 351 78.72 14.57 -3.17
C GLY A 351 77.63 13.90 -2.34
N LEU A 352 76.47 13.55 -2.92
CA LEU A 352 75.28 13.10 -2.19
C LEU A 352 74.81 11.68 -2.56
N VAL A 353 75.27 11.14 -3.69
CA VAL A 353 74.79 9.86 -4.23
C VAL A 353 76.00 9.01 -4.67
N GLU A 354 76.00 7.73 -4.30
CA GLU A 354 77.04 6.75 -4.66
C GLU A 354 77.33 6.71 -6.17
N GLU A 355 78.61 6.60 -6.55
CA GLU A 355 79.07 6.68 -7.95
C GLU A 355 78.40 5.65 -8.89
N ASN A 356 78.04 4.47 -8.36
CA ASN A 356 77.38 3.40 -9.14
C ASN A 356 75.96 3.78 -9.58
N ILE A 357 75.22 4.52 -8.75
CA ILE A 357 73.84 4.93 -9.03
C ILE A 357 73.83 6.09 -10.02
N LEU A 358 74.81 7.01 -9.91
CA LEU A 358 75.01 8.10 -10.85
C LEU A 358 75.36 7.59 -12.25
N ALA A 359 76.23 6.59 -12.34
CA ALA A 359 76.62 5.96 -13.60
C ALA A 359 75.41 5.30 -14.28
N ALA A 360 74.61 4.50 -13.55
CA ALA A 360 73.41 3.87 -14.08
C ALA A 360 72.38 4.89 -14.58
N LEU A 361 72.08 5.94 -13.79
CA LEU A 361 71.14 7.00 -14.18
C LEU A 361 71.63 7.77 -15.42
N SER A 362 72.93 8.03 -15.55
CA SER A 362 73.50 8.72 -16.70
C SER A 362 73.40 7.92 -18.01
N VAL A 363 73.40 6.58 -17.94
CA VAL A 363 73.23 5.71 -19.10
C VAL A 363 71.78 5.71 -19.58
N TYR A 364 70.81 5.61 -18.65
CA TYR A 364 69.39 5.58 -19.02
C TYR A 364 68.83 6.96 -19.41
N LEU A 365 69.26 8.05 -18.76
CA LEU A 365 68.83 9.41 -19.09
C LEU A 365 69.76 10.13 -20.09
N GLY A 366 70.86 9.48 -20.51
CA GLY A 366 71.88 10.06 -21.41
C GLY A 366 71.35 10.59 -22.76
N PRO A 367 70.45 9.88 -23.46
CA PRO A 367 69.84 10.38 -24.70
C PRO A 367 68.98 11.63 -24.47
N LEU A 368 68.22 11.67 -23.38
CA LEU A 368 67.42 12.84 -22.99
C LEU A 368 68.31 14.03 -22.59
N ALA A 369 69.38 13.78 -21.85
CA ALA A 369 70.32 14.81 -21.42
C ALA A 369 71.06 15.44 -22.61
N ARG A 370 71.42 14.64 -23.64
CA ARG A 370 71.99 15.15 -24.89
C ARG A 370 70.96 15.95 -25.70
N ALA A 371 69.72 15.48 -25.79
CA ALA A 371 68.64 16.22 -26.43
C ALA A 371 68.37 17.57 -25.73
N TRP A 372 68.52 17.62 -24.40
CA TRP A 372 68.43 18.85 -23.61
C TRP A 372 69.60 19.81 -23.88
N GLN A 373 70.82 19.30 -24.08
CA GLN A 373 71.99 20.10 -24.45
C GLN A 373 71.91 20.71 -25.86
N SER A 374 71.10 20.15 -26.76
CA SER A 374 70.83 20.71 -28.09
C SER A 374 69.91 21.94 -28.07
N ILE A 375 69.30 22.26 -26.92
CA ILE A 375 68.41 23.42 -26.76
C ILE A 375 69.26 24.62 -26.33
N PRO A 376 69.20 25.77 -27.05
CA PRO A 376 69.91 26.98 -26.66
C PRO A 376 69.51 27.45 -25.25
N SER A 377 70.48 27.95 -24.48
CA SER A 377 70.29 28.36 -23.07
C SER A 377 69.14 29.34 -22.85
N ASP A 378 68.87 30.21 -23.84
CA ASP A 378 67.84 31.25 -23.77
C ASP A 378 66.40 30.71 -23.87
N TYR A 379 66.20 29.51 -24.45
CA TYR A 379 64.88 28.89 -24.61
C TYR A 379 64.59 27.78 -23.59
N SER A 380 65.59 27.40 -22.79
CA SER A 380 65.48 26.32 -21.79
C SER A 380 64.34 26.52 -20.79
N LEU A 381 64.14 27.74 -20.30
CA LEU A 381 63.06 28.13 -19.38
C LEU A 381 61.67 28.07 -20.03
N TYR A 382 61.55 28.48 -21.30
CA TYR A 382 60.28 28.43 -22.04
C TYR A 382 59.86 26.99 -22.36
N VAL A 383 60.81 26.13 -22.71
CA VAL A 383 60.56 24.69 -22.94
C VAL A 383 60.16 24.00 -21.65
N LEU A 384 60.85 24.29 -20.53
CA LEU A 384 60.49 23.75 -19.22
C LEU A 384 59.07 24.19 -18.81
N GLY A 385 58.76 25.48 -18.95
CA GLY A 385 57.44 26.03 -18.67
C GLY A 385 56.33 25.43 -19.54
N GLY A 386 56.59 25.20 -20.83
CA GLY A 386 55.66 24.55 -21.74
C GLY A 386 55.34 23.10 -21.35
N ILE A 387 56.37 22.33 -20.96
CA ILE A 387 56.15 20.95 -20.54
C ILE A 387 55.45 20.88 -19.17
N LEU A 388 55.79 21.78 -18.24
CA LEU A 388 55.11 21.87 -16.94
C LEU A 388 53.64 22.29 -17.11
N GLY A 389 53.35 23.16 -18.08
CA GLY A 389 52.00 23.54 -18.49
C GLY A 389 51.21 22.35 -19.08
N ILE A 390 51.82 21.55 -19.94
CA ILE A 390 51.21 20.33 -20.50
C ILE A 390 50.97 19.28 -19.39
N ALA A 391 51.91 19.13 -18.46
CA ALA A 391 51.74 18.23 -17.32
C ALA A 391 50.63 18.70 -16.37
N LEU A 392 50.54 20.00 -16.10
CA LEU A 392 49.45 20.59 -15.31
C LEU A 392 48.10 20.42 -16.01
N LEU A 393 48.05 20.61 -17.33
CA LEU A 393 46.86 20.35 -18.15
C LEU A 393 46.45 18.86 -18.05
N MET A 394 47.40 17.94 -18.16
CA MET A 394 47.15 16.50 -18.00
C MET A 394 46.65 16.14 -16.60
N LEU A 395 47.19 16.76 -15.55
CA LEU A 395 46.70 16.59 -14.17
C LEU A 395 45.30 17.19 -13.96
N LEU A 396 45.01 18.32 -14.57
CA LEU A 396 43.67 18.92 -14.56
C LEU A 396 42.67 18.03 -15.31
N ILE A 397 43.02 17.52 -16.49
CA ILE A 397 42.21 16.57 -17.25
C ILE A 397 41.99 15.28 -16.45
N ALA A 398 43.02 14.74 -15.82
CA ALA A 398 42.91 13.56 -14.95
C ALA A 398 41.95 13.80 -13.77
N LYS A 399 42.04 14.97 -13.14
CA LYS A 399 41.17 15.38 -12.03
C LYS A 399 39.72 15.61 -12.49
N PHE A 400 39.51 16.21 -13.67
CA PHE A 400 38.18 16.38 -14.24
C PHE A 400 37.56 15.06 -14.69
N ALA A 401 38.32 14.20 -15.37
CA ALA A 401 37.88 12.87 -15.79
C ALA A 401 37.55 11.98 -14.58
N SER A 402 38.30 12.09 -13.48
CA SER A 402 38.01 11.40 -12.23
C SER A 402 36.79 11.95 -11.48
N ARG A 403 36.50 13.26 -11.59
CA ARG A 403 35.38 13.90 -10.87
C ARG A 403 34.05 13.79 -11.61
N LEU A 404 34.04 13.89 -12.94
CA LEU A 404 32.82 13.82 -13.75
C LEU A 404 32.17 12.43 -13.75
N VAL A 405 32.93 11.37 -13.44
CA VAL A 405 32.45 9.98 -13.50
C VAL A 405 32.30 9.36 -12.11
N CYS A 406 32.57 10.09 -11.02
CA CYS A 406 32.17 9.64 -9.69
C CYS A 406 30.67 9.91 -9.49
N TYR A 407 29.82 9.23 -10.26
CA TYR A 407 28.44 9.03 -9.84
C TYR A 407 28.53 8.21 -8.55
N LYS A 408 28.13 8.81 -7.42
CA LYS A 408 28.03 8.11 -6.15
C LYS A 408 27.28 6.80 -6.42
N PRO A 409 27.81 5.62 -6.07
CA PRO A 409 26.97 4.44 -6.02
C PRO A 409 25.80 4.83 -5.11
N SER A 410 24.58 4.67 -5.62
CA SER A 410 23.39 4.80 -4.79
C SER A 410 23.58 3.81 -3.66
N ALA A 411 23.88 4.32 -2.47
CA ALA A 411 24.06 3.54 -1.27
C ALA A 411 22.73 2.84 -1.00
N LEU A 412 22.67 1.57 -1.38
CA LEU A 412 21.54 0.68 -1.15
C LEU A 412 22.15 -0.63 -0.67
N ILE A 413 22.55 -0.61 0.61
CA ILE A 413 22.62 -1.76 1.52
C ILE A 413 22.06 -1.27 2.84
#